data_AF-A0A7C2A2X8-F1
#
_entry.id   AF-A0A7C2A2X8-F1
#
_cell.length_a   1.000
_cell.length_b   1.000
_cell.length_c   1.000
_cell.angle_alpha   90.00
_cell.angle_beta   90.00
_cell.angle_gamma   90.00
#
_symmetry.space_group_name_H-M   'P 1'
#
loop_
_entity.id
_entity.type
_entity.pdbx_description
1 polymer ?
#
loop_
_entity_poly.entity_id
_entity_poly.type
_entity_poly.pdbx_seq_one_letter_code
_entity_poly.pdbx_strand_id
1 'polypeptide(L)'
;MRIDTQFQDTRHFLIEFHKDGLAYILLYDADYPSLFIGQKEDDINLDTFWKRHQEDKDYCLSCELMLRFDKKLVLAPDYPPLELGLSLKVAKELLKELSRSIDFPRTVKEIYEL
;
A
#
# COMPACT_ATOMS: atom_id res chain seq x y z
N MET A 1 6.34 12.99 8.11
CA MET A 1 5.44 11.84 7.91
C MET A 1 5.12 11.22 9.24
N ARG A 2 3.89 10.72 9.42
CA ARG A 2 3.45 9.97 10.60
C ARG A 2 2.95 8.61 10.13
N ILE A 3 3.38 7.53 10.77
CA ILE A 3 2.85 6.19 10.52
C ILE A 3 1.84 5.89 11.62
N ASP A 4 0.62 5.51 11.24
CA ASP A 4 -0.46 5.25 12.20
C ASP A 4 -0.56 3.77 12.51
N THR A 5 -0.42 2.93 11.50
CA THR A 5 -0.58 1.49 11.64
C THR A 5 0.28 0.74 10.64
N GLN A 6 0.81 -0.40 11.06
CA GLN A 6 1.56 -1.32 10.23
C GLN A 6 1.14 -2.74 10.56
N PHE A 7 0.84 -3.51 9.51
CA PHE A 7 0.53 -4.93 9.57
C PHE A 7 1.45 -5.69 8.63
N GLN A 8 1.81 -6.91 9.03
CA GLN A 8 2.66 -7.76 8.22
C GLN A 8 2.38 -9.23 8.53
N ASP A 9 2.35 -10.04 7.48
CA ASP A 9 2.44 -11.50 7.56
C ASP A 9 3.45 -12.01 6.51
N THR A 10 3.40 -13.30 6.16
CA THR A 10 4.30 -13.88 5.17
C THR A 10 4.03 -13.40 3.74
N ARG A 11 2.82 -12.92 3.46
CA ARG A 11 2.36 -12.49 2.13
C ARG A 11 2.24 -10.98 2.03
N HIS A 12 1.62 -10.34 3.01
CA HIS A 12 1.24 -8.94 2.95
C HIS A 12 2.11 -8.06 3.84
N PHE A 13 2.38 -6.86 3.35
CA PHE A 13 2.93 -5.76 4.12
C PHE A 13 2.06 -4.53 3.90
N LEU A 14 1.40 -4.07 4.95
CA LEU A 14 0.34 -3.06 4.89
C LEU A 14 0.62 -1.93 5.88
N ILE A 15 0.53 -0.69 5.43
CA ILE A 15 0.81 0.50 6.24
C ILE A 15 -0.23 1.58 5.98
N GLU A 16 -0.70 2.21 7.05
CA GLU A 16 -1.37 3.51 7.02
C GLU A 16 -0.43 4.60 7.51
N PHE A 17 -0.37 5.71 6.78
CA PHE A 17 0.48 6.84 7.11
C PHE A 17 -0.10 8.16 6.62
N HIS A 18 0.31 9.26 7.26
CA HIS A 18 -0.07 10.62 6.91
C HIS A 18 1.12 11.47 6.46
N LYS A 19 0.87 12.27 5.42
CA LYS A 19 1.81 13.25 4.88
C LYS A 19 1.03 14.48 4.38
N ASP A 20 1.47 15.65 4.80
CA ASP A 20 0.93 16.96 4.38
C ASP A 20 -0.60 17.08 4.50
N GLY A 21 -1.15 16.53 5.59
CA GLY A 21 -2.58 16.55 5.88
C GLY A 21 -3.41 15.50 5.14
N LEU A 22 -2.78 14.68 4.29
CA LEU A 22 -3.41 13.58 3.56
C LEU A 22 -3.03 12.23 4.18
N ALA A 23 -3.97 11.30 4.13
CA ALA A 23 -3.79 9.94 4.62
C ALA A 23 -3.65 8.96 3.44
N TYR A 24 -2.74 8.00 3.58
CA TYR A 24 -2.40 7.04 2.54
C TYR A 24 -2.31 5.64 3.11
N ILE A 25 -2.55 4.67 2.24
CA ILE A 25 -2.34 3.26 2.52
C ILE A 25 -1.37 2.69 1.51
N LEU A 26 -0.33 2.02 2.00
CA LEU A 26 0.61 1.22 1.22
C LEU A 26 0.30 -0.24 1.46
N LEU A 27 0.13 -1.03 0.40
CA LEU A 27 0.01 -2.48 0.49
C LEU A 27 0.98 -3.13 -0.49
N TYR A 28 1.74 -4.10 -0.01
CA TYR A 28 2.49 -5.02 -0.84
C TYR A 28 1.91 -6.43 -0.70
N ASP A 29 1.74 -7.13 -1.82
CA ASP A 29 1.31 -8.53 -1.90
C ASP A 29 2.45 -9.37 -2.50
N ALA A 30 2.97 -10.33 -1.74
CA ALA A 30 4.09 -11.18 -2.15
C ALA A 30 3.68 -12.34 -3.07
N ASP A 31 2.43 -12.81 -3.00
CA ASP A 31 1.95 -13.88 -3.90
C ASP A 31 1.77 -13.33 -5.33
N TYR A 32 1.38 -12.06 -5.42
CA TYR A 32 1.30 -11.30 -6.66
C TYR A 32 2.17 -10.04 -6.54
N PRO A 33 3.50 -10.13 -6.75
CA PRO A 33 4.46 -9.06 -6.46
C PRO A 33 4.03 -7.70 -7.00
N SER A 34 3.35 -6.94 -6.16
CA SER A 34 2.75 -5.68 -6.54
C SER A 34 2.68 -4.75 -5.33
N LEU A 35 2.93 -3.48 -5.60
CA LEU A 35 2.87 -2.41 -4.63
C LEU A 35 1.70 -1.50 -4.97
N PHE A 36 0.75 -1.41 -4.06
CA PHE A 36 -0.41 -0.56 -4.14
C PHE A 36 -0.25 0.64 -3.21
N ILE A 37 -0.56 1.84 -3.69
CA ILE A 37 -0.70 3.04 -2.86
C ILE A 37 -2.06 3.67 -3.12
N GLY A 38 -2.86 3.84 -2.09
CA GLY A 38 -4.15 4.54 -2.14
C GLY A 38 -4.15 5.79 -1.27
N GLN A 39 -4.77 6.87 -1.74
CA GLN A 39 -5.03 8.07 -0.93
C GLN A 39 -6.43 7.96 -0.32
N LYS A 40 -6.54 7.95 1.01
CA LYS A 40 -7.83 7.89 1.70
C LYS A 40 -8.63 9.16 1.44
N GLU A 41 -9.83 9.00 0.93
CA GLU A 41 -10.84 10.07 0.84
C GLU A 41 -12.02 9.81 1.81
N ASP A 42 -12.25 8.54 2.14
CA ASP A 42 -13.22 8.08 3.13
C ASP A 42 -12.55 7.48 4.37
N ASP A 43 -13.35 7.26 5.41
CA ASP A 43 -12.92 6.56 6.62
C ASP A 43 -12.76 5.06 6.36
N ILE A 44 -11.52 4.64 6.10
CA ILE A 44 -11.13 3.24 5.92
C ILE A 44 -10.47 2.74 7.22
N ASN A 45 -11.12 1.79 7.88
CA ASN A 45 -10.61 1.15 9.09
C ASN A 45 -9.76 -0.08 8.73
N LEU A 46 -8.44 0.06 8.72
CA LEU A 46 -7.54 -1.03 8.33
C LEU A 46 -7.59 -2.26 9.26
N ASP A 47 -7.80 -2.08 10.57
CA ASP A 47 -7.93 -3.20 11.51
C ASP A 47 -9.04 -4.17 11.08
N THR A 48 -10.14 -3.66 10.54
CA THR A 48 -11.27 -4.47 10.07
C THR A 48 -10.88 -5.31 8.85
N PHE A 49 -10.19 -4.71 7.87
CA PHE A 49 -9.71 -5.44 6.69
C PHE A 49 -8.68 -6.49 7.08
N TRP A 50 -7.75 -6.13 7.97
CA TRP A 50 -6.70 -7.02 8.44
C TRP A 50 -7.26 -8.21 9.22
N LYS A 51 -8.17 -7.96 10.15
CA LYS A 51 -8.85 -9.01 10.92
C LYS A 51 -9.58 -9.98 10.00
N ARG A 52 -10.33 -9.46 9.02
CA ARG A 52 -11.09 -10.30 8.08
C ARG A 52 -10.17 -11.17 7.23
N HIS A 53 -9.05 -10.62 6.75
CA HIS A 53 -7.98 -11.36 6.07
C HIS A 53 -7.41 -12.50 6.92
N GLN A 54 -7.30 -12.33 8.24
CA GLN A 54 -6.80 -13.38 9.13
C GLN A 54 -7.84 -14.48 9.42
N GLU A 55 -9.13 -14.15 9.39
CA GLU A 55 -10.23 -15.06 9.74
C GLU A 55 -10.78 -15.83 8.54
N ASP A 56 -10.73 -15.25 7.34
CA ASP A 56 -11.33 -15.78 6.12
C ASP A 56 -10.26 -16.06 5.05
N LYS A 57 -10.07 -17.34 4.73
CA LYS A 57 -9.04 -17.79 3.77
C LYS A 57 -9.35 -17.41 2.33
N ASP A 58 -10.62 -17.15 2.01
CA ASP A 58 -11.05 -16.76 0.67
C ASP A 58 -11.05 -15.23 0.50
N TYR A 59 -10.71 -14.48 1.56
CA TYR A 59 -10.69 -13.03 1.55
C TYR A 59 -9.44 -12.48 0.86
N CYS A 60 -9.64 -11.76 -0.24
CA CYS A 60 -8.56 -11.07 -0.94
C CYS A 60 -8.36 -9.66 -0.38
N LEU A 61 -7.43 -9.49 0.58
CA LEU A 61 -7.10 -8.21 1.19
C LEU A 61 -6.78 -7.13 0.14
N SER A 62 -5.93 -7.46 -0.84
CA SER A 62 -5.53 -6.57 -1.93
C SER A 62 -6.72 -6.11 -2.77
N CYS A 63 -7.58 -7.03 -3.18
CA CYS A 63 -8.76 -6.75 -3.99
C CYS A 63 -9.72 -5.81 -3.25
N GLU A 64 -10.01 -6.13 -1.99
CA GLU A 64 -10.97 -5.40 -1.16
C GLU A 64 -10.48 -3.99 -0.84
N LEU A 65 -9.19 -3.81 -0.56
CA LEU A 65 -8.61 -2.48 -0.38
C LEU A 65 -8.63 -1.68 -1.68
N MET A 66 -8.20 -2.25 -2.82
CA MET A 66 -8.14 -1.53 -4.10
C MET A 66 -9.49 -0.93 -4.56
N LEU A 67 -10.60 -1.55 -4.17
CA LEU A 67 -11.95 -1.07 -4.47
C LEU A 67 -12.36 0.16 -3.65
N ARG A 68 -11.65 0.49 -2.57
CA ARG A 68 -11.98 1.60 -1.66
C ARG A 68 -11.35 2.95 -2.02
N PHE A 69 -10.47 2.99 -3.01
CA PHE A 69 -9.71 4.20 -3.34
C PHE A 69 -9.97 4.64 -4.77
N ASP A 70 -10.46 5.87 -4.93
CA ASP A 70 -10.55 6.50 -6.24
C ASP A 70 -9.19 6.93 -6.75
N LYS A 71 -8.34 7.47 -5.86
CA LYS A 71 -6.95 7.85 -6.14
C LYS A 71 -5.98 6.78 -5.68
N LYS A 72 -5.42 6.05 -6.63
CA LYS A 72 -4.49 4.96 -6.39
C LYS A 72 -3.42 4.82 -7.46
N LEU A 73 -2.34 4.15 -7.10
CA LEU A 73 -1.26 3.71 -7.98
C LEU A 73 -0.99 2.23 -7.72
N VAL A 74 -0.72 1.47 -8.78
CA VAL A 74 -0.20 0.10 -8.70
C VAL A 74 1.12 0.00 -9.44
N LEU A 75 2.12 -0.61 -8.81
CA LEU A 75 3.42 -0.94 -9.38
C LEU A 75 3.60 -2.46 -9.35
N ALA A 76 4.17 -3.03 -10.41
CA ALA A 76 4.56 -4.44 -10.47
C ALA A 76 5.81 -4.59 -11.35
N PRO A 77 6.70 -5.57 -11.08
CA PRO A 77 8.01 -5.70 -11.74
C PRO A 77 8.00 -5.64 -13.27
N ASP A 78 7.01 -6.27 -13.90
CA ASP A 78 6.96 -6.47 -15.36
C ASP A 78 5.85 -5.66 -16.05
N TYR A 79 5.25 -4.69 -15.34
CA TYR A 79 4.14 -3.90 -15.86
C TYR A 79 4.40 -2.40 -15.71
N PRO A 80 3.95 -1.57 -16.68
CA PRO A 80 4.00 -0.14 -16.53
C PRO A 80 3.17 0.30 -15.32
N PRO A 81 3.59 1.35 -14.59
CA PRO A 81 2.82 1.90 -13.48
C PRO A 81 1.38 2.24 -13.89
N LEU A 82 0.42 1.81 -13.07
CA LEU A 82 -1.00 2.10 -13.29
C LEU A 82 -1.43 3.28 -12.42
N GLU A 83 -1.31 4.48 -12.95
CA GLU A 83 -1.72 5.73 -12.30
C GLU A 83 -3.24 5.94 -12.44
N LEU A 84 -3.99 5.73 -11.35
CA LEU A 84 -5.43 5.97 -11.28
C LEU A 84 -5.68 7.13 -10.32
N GLY A 85 -5.37 8.35 -10.74
CA GLY A 85 -5.58 9.56 -9.93
C GLY A 85 -4.48 9.86 -8.90
N LEU A 86 -3.59 8.90 -8.62
CA LEU A 86 -2.33 9.14 -7.88
C LEU A 86 -1.15 8.96 -8.84
N SER A 87 -0.29 9.97 -8.94
CA SER A 87 0.85 9.90 -9.86
C SER A 87 2.03 9.12 -9.28
N LEU A 88 2.78 8.47 -10.17
CA LEU A 88 4.04 7.78 -9.89
C LEU A 88 5.04 8.70 -9.22
N LYS A 89 5.10 9.96 -9.64
CA LYS A 89 6.00 10.96 -9.04
C LYS A 89 5.67 11.15 -7.55
N VAL A 90 4.40 11.38 -7.22
CA VAL A 90 3.95 11.55 -5.83
C VAL A 90 4.24 10.28 -5.04
N ALA A 91 3.90 9.10 -5.58
CA ALA A 91 4.18 7.84 -4.92
C ALA A 91 5.67 7.60 -4.63
N LYS A 92 6.57 7.89 -5.60
CA LYS A 92 8.02 7.76 -5.38
C LYS A 92 8.51 8.70 -4.29
N GLU A 93 7.98 9.91 -4.20
CA GLU A 93 8.28 10.85 -3.11
C GLU A 93 7.81 10.30 -1.76
N LEU A 94 6.58 9.79 -1.68
CA LEU A 94 6.03 9.17 -0.48
C LEU A 94 6.88 7.97 -0.01
N LEU A 95 7.21 7.04 -0.92
CA LEU A 95 8.02 5.86 -0.60
C LEU A 95 9.44 6.22 -0.15
N LYS A 96 10.05 7.22 -0.79
CA LYS A 96 11.38 7.71 -0.40
C LYS A 96 11.39 8.34 0.99
N GLU A 97 10.34 9.07 1.35
CA GLU A 97 10.22 9.56 2.72
C GLU A 97 9.94 8.41 3.69
N LEU A 98 9.20 7.39 3.25
CA LEU A 98 8.70 6.32 4.12
C LEU A 98 9.83 5.36 4.47
N SER A 99 10.73 5.08 3.53
CA SER A 99 11.96 4.32 3.78
C SER A 99 12.91 4.95 4.80
N ARG A 100 12.73 6.24 5.17
CA ARG A 100 13.49 6.87 6.27
C ARG A 100 12.94 6.52 7.64
N SER A 101 11.69 6.08 7.71
CA SER A 101 10.96 5.82 8.95
C SER A 101 10.73 4.33 9.21
N ILE A 102 10.78 3.50 8.16
CA ILE A 102 10.57 2.06 8.21
C ILE A 102 11.54 1.32 7.30
N ASP A 103 11.92 0.11 7.71
CA ASP A 103 12.67 -0.79 6.86
C ASP A 103 11.71 -1.60 6.00
N PHE A 104 11.67 -1.25 4.71
CA PHE A 104 10.86 -1.99 3.76
C PHE A 104 11.40 -3.42 3.56
N PRO A 105 10.50 -4.41 3.37
CA PRO A 105 10.89 -5.68 2.79
C PRO A 105 11.70 -5.44 1.51
N ARG A 106 12.75 -6.24 1.30
CA ARG A 106 13.64 -6.11 0.14
C ARG A 106 12.86 -6.04 -1.18
N THR A 107 11.82 -6.86 -1.32
CA THR A 107 11.00 -6.91 -2.54
C THR A 107 10.21 -5.62 -2.78
N VAL A 108 9.78 -4.92 -1.73
CA VAL A 108 9.17 -3.60 -1.86
C VAL A 108 10.18 -2.59 -2.41
N LYS A 109 11.44 -2.65 -1.94
CA LYS A 109 12.53 -1.79 -2.43
C LYS A 109 12.78 -2.02 -3.92
N GLU A 110 12.88 -3.28 -4.32
CA GLU A 110 13.10 -3.65 -5.72
C GLU A 110 11.98 -3.15 -6.63
N ILE A 111 10.72 -3.18 -6.21
CA ILE A 111 9.59 -2.73 -7.03
C ILE A 111 9.53 -1.20 -7.21
N TYR A 112 9.80 -0.40 -6.17
CA TYR A 112 9.67 1.05 -6.31
C TYR A 112 10.88 1.71 -6.96
N GLU A 113 12.02 1.04 -6.99
CA GLU A 113 13.25 1.51 -7.63
C GLU A 113 13.28 1.26 -9.15
N LEU A 114 12.28 0.55 -9.70
CA LEU A 114 12.01 0.45 -11.15
C LEU A 114 11.58 1.80 -11.74
#